data_AF-A0A4P7KQ18-F1
#
_entry.id   AF-A0A4P7KQ18-F1
#
_cell.length_a   1.000
_cell.length_b   1.000
_cell.length_c   1.000
_cell.angle_alpha   90.00
_cell.angle_beta   90.00
_cell.angle_gamma   90.00
#
_symmetry.space_group_name_H-M   'P 1'
#
loop_
_entity.id
_entity.type
_entity.pdbx_description
1 polymer ?
#
loop_
_entity_poly.entity_id
_entity_poly.type
_entity_poly.pdbx_seq_one_letter_code
_entity_poly.pdbx_strand_id
1 'polypeptide(L)'
;MNGGNYTRSNSEDCLIAIKGKGLERKDASIKQVIYACLGEHSQKPIEVHYRLEKLYGEVKRIELFARDKVQGWDLWGNEAPENSVSF
;
A
#
# COMPACT_ATOMS: atom_id res chain seq x y z
N MET A 1 -4.28 11.85 6.85
CA MET A 1 -3.76 13.09 7.48
C MET A 1 -4.30 13.19 8.89
N ASN A 2 -3.58 13.82 9.83
CA ASN A 2 -4.18 14.16 11.12
C ASN A 2 -5.13 15.36 10.90
N GLY A 3 -6.43 15.10 10.82
CA GLY A 3 -7.47 16.05 10.39
C GLY A 3 -7.84 17.13 11.41
N GLY A 4 -6.91 17.48 12.30
CA GLY A 4 -7.16 18.40 13.40
C GLY A 4 -7.98 17.78 14.54
N ASN A 5 -8.27 18.59 15.57
CA ASN A 5 -8.82 18.11 16.84
C ASN A 5 -10.34 18.29 16.99
N TYR A 6 -11.03 18.76 15.94
CA TYR A 6 -12.47 19.05 16.00
C TYR A 6 -13.37 17.84 15.73
N THR A 7 -12.87 16.83 15.01
CA THR A 7 -13.55 15.55 14.76
C THR A 7 -12.62 14.39 15.07
N ARG A 8 -13.18 13.19 15.31
CA ARG A 8 -12.38 11.96 15.45
C ARG A 8 -11.94 11.50 14.07
N SER A 9 -10.76 11.94 13.64
CA SER A 9 -10.13 11.52 12.39
C SER A 9 -9.93 10.00 12.37
N ASN A 10 -10.41 9.34 11.33
CA ASN A 10 -10.33 7.89 11.14
C ASN A 10 -9.86 7.47 9.74
N SER A 11 -9.55 8.44 8.87
CA SER A 11 -9.05 8.20 7.52
C SER A 11 -7.54 8.36 7.45
N GLU A 12 -6.88 7.41 6.78
CA GLU A 12 -5.49 7.50 6.38
C GLU A 12 -5.40 7.75 4.88
N ASP A 13 -4.51 8.64 4.44
CA ASP A 13 -4.34 8.97 3.04
C ASP A 13 -3.26 8.10 2.42
N CYS A 14 -3.55 7.51 1.26
CA CYS A 14 -2.59 6.81 0.42
C CYS A 14 -2.40 7.61 -0.88
N LEU A 15 -1.20 8.16 -1.08
CA LEU A 15 -0.89 8.96 -2.27
C LEU A 15 -0.34 8.07 -3.37
N ILE A 16 -0.90 8.18 -4.57
CA ILE A 16 -0.35 7.55 -5.78
C ILE A 16 0.39 8.61 -6.58
N ALA A 17 1.70 8.41 -6.76
CA ALA A 17 2.56 9.27 -7.56
C ALA A 17 3.09 8.51 -8.78
N ILE A 18 3.43 9.25 -9.85
CA ILE A 18 4.02 8.69 -11.07
C ILE A 18 5.37 9.34 -11.36
N LYS A 19 6.26 8.58 -12.00
CA LYS A 19 7.52 9.08 -12.56
C LYS A 19 7.51 8.87 -14.09
N GLY A 20 7.83 9.91 -14.85
CA GLY A 20 7.76 9.86 -16.32
C GLY A 20 6.34 9.55 -16.80
N LYS A 21 6.19 8.59 -17.71
CA LYS A 21 4.86 8.13 -18.18
C LYS A 21 4.12 7.23 -17.18
N GLY A 22 4.79 6.78 -16.12
CA GLY A 22 4.19 5.86 -15.13
C GLY A 22 3.92 4.46 -15.68
N LEU A 23 3.24 3.64 -14.87
CA LEU A 23 2.74 2.31 -15.27
C LEU A 23 1.37 2.44 -15.96
N GLU A 24 1.10 1.54 -16.90
CA GLU A 24 -0.21 1.46 -17.55
C GLU A 24 -1.28 1.02 -16.53
N ARG A 25 -2.36 1.82 -16.42
CA ARG A 25 -3.50 1.48 -15.57
C ARG A 25 -4.35 0.39 -16.25
N LYS A 26 -4.36 -0.81 -15.69
CA LYS A 26 -5.05 -2.00 -16.22
C LYS A 26 -6.52 -2.07 -15.84
N ASP A 27 -6.89 -1.59 -14.66
CA ASP A 27 -8.27 -1.60 -14.20
C ASP A 27 -8.72 -0.19 -13.77
N ALA A 28 -9.65 0.38 -14.52
CA ALA A 28 -10.21 1.71 -14.24
C ALA A 28 -11.35 1.70 -13.22
N SER A 29 -11.85 0.53 -12.81
CA SER A 29 -13.00 0.36 -11.92
C SER A 29 -12.63 0.41 -10.43
N ILE A 30 -11.33 0.40 -10.11
CA ILE A 30 -10.84 0.41 -8.72
C ILE A 30 -11.26 1.70 -8.02
N LYS A 31 -12.04 1.54 -6.93
CA LYS A 31 -12.53 2.66 -6.11
C LYS A 31 -11.41 3.21 -5.23
N GLN A 32 -11.41 4.52 -5.00
CA GLN A 32 -10.38 5.16 -4.17
C GLN A 32 -10.53 4.83 -2.66
N VAL A 33 -11.76 4.67 -2.17
CA VAL A 33 -11.99 4.49 -0.72
C VAL A 33 -11.90 3.02 -0.36
N ILE A 34 -11.04 2.70 0.62
CA ILE A 34 -11.01 1.43 1.32
C ILE A 34 -11.68 1.64 2.67
N TYR A 35 -12.72 0.86 2.96
CA TYR A 35 -13.34 0.79 4.28
C TYR A 35 -13.02 -0.56 4.90
N ALA A 36 -12.26 -0.55 5.99
CA ALA A 36 -11.76 -1.76 6.64
C ALA A 36 -11.73 -1.56 8.16
N CYS A 37 -11.80 -2.67 8.90
CA CYS A 37 -11.60 -2.66 10.34
C CYS A 37 -10.14 -2.28 10.67
N LEU A 38 -9.95 -1.64 11.83
CA LEU A 38 -8.60 -1.35 12.34
C LEU A 38 -7.91 -2.67 12.70
N GLY A 39 -6.68 -2.84 12.21
CA GLY A 39 -5.80 -3.94 12.58
C GLY A 39 -4.92 -3.60 13.79
N GLU A 40 -3.75 -4.23 13.87
CA GLU A 40 -2.72 -3.90 14.85
C GLU A 40 -2.17 -2.48 14.67
N HIS A 41 -1.37 -2.03 15.64
CA HIS A 41 -0.84 -0.67 15.63
C HIS A 41 -0.10 -0.33 14.33
N SER A 42 -0.61 0.68 13.63
CA SER A 42 -0.12 1.16 12.33
C SER A 42 -0.25 0.15 11.17
N GLN A 43 -0.93 -0.98 11.35
CA GLN A 43 -1.18 -1.97 10.30
C GLN A 43 -2.08 -1.37 9.22
N LYS A 44 -1.60 -1.40 7.98
CA LYS A 44 -2.34 -0.94 6.80
C LYS A 44 -3.24 -2.09 6.30
N PRO A 45 -4.43 -1.80 5.73
CA PRO A 45 -5.31 -2.84 5.25
C PRO A 45 -4.73 -3.56 4.03
N ILE A 46 -4.72 -4.90 4.05
CA ILE A 46 -4.22 -5.76 2.95
C ILE A 46 -4.91 -5.51 1.59
N GLU A 47 -6.12 -4.93 1.62
CA GLU A 47 -6.88 -4.51 0.44
C GLU A 47 -6.09 -3.53 -0.44
N VAL A 48 -5.14 -2.76 0.13
CA VAL A 48 -4.26 -1.87 -0.66
C VAL A 48 -3.44 -2.67 -1.67
N HIS A 49 -2.82 -3.78 -1.26
CA HIS A 49 -2.02 -4.64 -2.14
C HIS A 49 -2.87 -5.23 -3.26
N TYR A 50 -4.03 -5.80 -2.91
CA TYR A 50 -4.96 -6.38 -3.88
C TYR A 50 -5.43 -5.37 -4.93
N ARG A 51 -5.75 -4.14 -4.51
CA ARG A 51 -6.14 -3.07 -5.42
C ARG A 51 -5.00 -2.62 -6.32
N LEU A 52 -3.78 -2.51 -5.80
CA LEU A 52 -2.59 -2.18 -6.60
C LEU A 52 -2.23 -3.29 -7.60
N GLU A 53 -2.46 -4.55 -7.23
CA GLU A 53 -2.31 -5.70 -8.12
C GLU A 53 -3.27 -5.64 -9.30
N LYS A 54 -4.55 -5.39 -9.05
CA LYS A 54 -5.52 -5.17 -10.12
C LYS A 54 -5.25 -3.92 -10.95
N LEU A 55 -4.89 -2.82 -10.28
CA LEU A 55 -4.71 -1.52 -10.91
C LEU A 55 -3.59 -1.56 -11.97
N TYR A 56 -2.52 -2.32 -11.71
CA TYR A 56 -1.33 -2.33 -12.57
C TYR A 56 -1.02 -3.69 -13.22
N GLY A 57 -1.72 -4.77 -12.87
CA GLY A 57 -1.53 -6.09 -13.47
C GLY A 57 -0.24 -6.78 -13.00
N GLU A 58 0.46 -7.52 -13.85
CA GLU A 58 1.71 -8.18 -13.47
C GLU A 58 2.90 -7.22 -13.65
N VAL A 59 3.43 -6.70 -12.55
CA VAL A 59 4.62 -5.81 -12.52
C VAL A 59 5.49 -6.16 -11.32
N LYS A 60 6.78 -5.81 -11.36
CA LYS A 60 7.65 -5.89 -10.19
C LYS A 60 7.25 -4.83 -9.17
N ARG A 61 7.22 -5.20 -7.90
CA ARG A 61 6.79 -4.35 -6.79
C ARG A 61 7.71 -4.51 -5.62
N ILE A 62 7.89 -3.45 -4.87
CA ILE A 62 8.60 -3.48 -3.59
C ILE A 62 7.78 -2.74 -2.55
N GLU A 63 7.67 -3.33 -1.36
CA GLU A 63 7.18 -2.66 -0.15
C GLU A 63 8.38 -2.30 0.74
N LEU A 64 8.47 -1.00 1.06
CA LEU A 64 9.48 -0.47 1.96
C LEU A 64 8.90 -0.31 3.35
N PHE A 65 9.74 -0.53 4.37
CA PHE A 65 9.34 -0.58 5.78
C PHE A 65 8.30 -1.68 6.06
N ALA A 66 8.38 -2.79 5.32
CA ALA A 66 7.50 -3.93 5.48
C ALA A 66 7.65 -4.55 6.89
N ARG A 67 6.53 -5.03 7.43
CA ARG A 67 6.48 -5.77 8.71
C ARG A 67 5.84 -7.17 8.56
N ASP A 68 5.23 -7.43 7.40
CA ASP A 68 4.55 -8.67 7.07
C ASP A 68 4.99 -9.20 5.70
N LYS A 69 4.69 -10.49 5.44
CA LYS A 69 4.90 -11.08 4.12
C LYS A 69 3.73 -10.76 3.20
N VAL A 70 4.04 -10.29 1.99
CA VAL A 70 3.07 -10.14 0.91
C VAL A 70 3.56 -10.89 -0.32
N GLN A 71 2.79 -11.87 -0.77
CA GLN A 71 3.15 -12.69 -1.93
C GLN A 71 3.22 -11.83 -3.19
N GLY A 72 4.28 -12.00 -3.99
CA GLY A 72 4.47 -11.26 -5.24
C GLY A 72 5.04 -9.85 -5.08
N TRP A 73 5.45 -9.47 -3.86
CA TRP A 73 6.13 -8.22 -3.57
C TRP A 73 7.55 -8.51 -3.06
N ASP A 74 8.50 -7.73 -3.54
CA ASP A 74 9.78 -7.58 -2.86
C ASP A 74 9.57 -6.85 -1.54
N LEU A 75 10.28 -7.25 -0.49
CA LEU A 75 10.13 -6.70 0.84
C LEU A 75 11.45 -6.13 1.32
N TRP A 76 11.38 -4.96 1.93
CA TRP A 76 12.51 -4.39 2.63
C TRP A 76 12.07 -3.64 3.89
N GLY A 77 12.74 -3.87 5.01
CA GLY A 77 12.50 -3.15 6.26
C GLY A 77 13.32 -3.69 7.42
N ASN A 78 13.53 -2.88 8.45
CA ASN A 78 14.23 -3.31 9.67
C ASN A 78 13.45 -4.37 10.46
N GLU A 79 12.12 -4.37 10.32
CA GLU A 79 11.19 -5.31 10.95
C GLU A 79 10.58 -6.26 9.92
N ALA A 80 11.11 -6.29 8.69
CA ALA A 80 10.62 -7.22 7.68
C ALA A 80 10.96 -8.66 8.11
N PRO A 81 10.04 -9.62 7.89
CA PRO A 81 10.32 -11.03 8.20
C PRO A 81 11.48 -11.59 7.39
N GLU A 82 11.71 -11.03 6.20
CA GLU A 82 12.85 -11.29 5.33
C GLU A 82 13.00 -10.12 4.34
N ASN A 83 14.25 -9.71 4.08
CA ASN A 83 14.54 -8.70 3.06
C ASN A 83 14.87 -9.39 1.73
N SER A 84 14.09 -9.13 0.67
CA SER A 84 14.35 -9.69 -0.66
C SER A 84 15.36 -8.88 -1.48
N VAL A 85 15.69 -7.68 -1.01
CA VAL A 85 16.68 -6.78 -1.63
C VAL A 85 17.68 -6.26 -0.61
N SER A 86 18.89 -5.93 -1.08
CA SER A 86 19.96 -5.27 -0.29
C SER A 86 20.36 -3.97 -0.98
N PHE A 87 20.64 -2.92 -0.19
CA PHE A 87 21.13 -1.63 -0.66
C PHE A 87 22.56 -1.37 -0.21
#